data_AF-A0A6H1ZMZ9-F1
#
_entry.id   AF-A0A6H1ZMZ9-F1
#
_cell.length_a   1.000
_cell.length_b   1.000
_cell.length_c   1.000
_cell.angle_alpha   90.00
_cell.angle_beta   90.00
_cell.angle_gamma   90.00
#
_symmetry.space_group_name_H-M   'P 1'
#
loop_
_entity.id
_entity.type
_entity.pdbx_description
1 polymer ?
#
loop_
_entity_poly.entity_id
_entity_poly.type
_entity_poly.pdbx_seq_one_letter_code
_entity_poly.pdbx_strand_id
1 'polypeptide(L)'
;MIWRLRIGNWRWTFSFAHITDVAGVNSILPDGNHILMWDFDDVHIYKVIMALRHTQKTYELPEIHILNTGKKDHYIAYCFKRVSWRLCKEIIACTAYVDEQFFKYGVYREKFTLRVTAKEGRTPKAVELLKSPFEADVELKGLFSWVKYETLADKTPIGKIELRVHLRE
;
A
#
# COMPACT_ATOMS: atom_id res chain seq x y z
N MET A 1 12.11 4.48 -17.77
CA MET A 1 12.44 3.73 -19.01
C MET A 1 12.76 2.29 -18.64
N ILE A 2 12.19 1.30 -19.34
CA ILE A 2 12.50 -0.11 -19.14
C ILE A 2 13.00 -0.67 -20.47
N TRP A 3 14.23 -1.19 -20.48
CA TRP A 3 14.80 -1.91 -21.60
C TRP A 3 14.75 -3.41 -21.31
N ARG A 4 14.27 -4.19 -22.28
CA ARG A 4 14.15 -5.64 -22.17
C ARG A 4 14.89 -6.28 -23.32
N LEU A 5 15.81 -7.18 -23.02
CA LEU A 5 16.53 -7.98 -24.01
C LEU A 5 16.26 -9.46 -23.77
N ARG A 6 15.98 -10.20 -24.83
CA ARG A 6 15.83 -11.66 -24.79
C ARG A 6 16.90 -12.30 -25.67
N ILE A 7 17.66 -13.24 -25.10
CA ILE A 7 18.62 -14.08 -25.84
C ILE A 7 18.26 -15.54 -25.53
N GLY A 8 17.69 -16.24 -26.52
CA GLY A 8 17.12 -17.57 -26.34
C GLY A 8 16.06 -17.62 -25.23
N ASN A 9 16.33 -18.41 -24.19
CA ASN A 9 15.46 -18.58 -23.02
C ASN A 9 15.75 -17.60 -21.88
N TRP A 10 16.77 -16.74 -22.02
CA TRP A 10 17.14 -15.76 -21.01
C TRP A 10 16.49 -14.41 -21.29
N ARG A 11 15.93 -13.78 -20.24
CA ARG A 11 15.35 -12.44 -20.31
C ARG A 11 16.07 -11.51 -19.34
N TRP A 12 16.64 -10.45 -19.89
CA TRP A 12 17.29 -9.36 -19.17
C TRP A 12 16.36 -8.15 -19.14
N THR A 13 16.18 -7.54 -17.98
CA THR A 13 15.39 -6.33 -17.83
C THR A 13 16.23 -5.29 -17.11
N PHE A 14 16.41 -4.13 -17.75
CA PHE A 14 17.08 -2.97 -17.20
C PHE A 14 16.05 -1.86 -17.04
N SER A 15 16.00 -1.23 -15.88
CA SER A 15 15.08 -0.11 -15.63
C SER A 15 15.87 1.09 -15.14
N PHE A 16 15.64 2.23 -15.77
CA PHE A 16 16.10 3.53 -15.31
C PHE A 16 14.89 4.38 -14.94
N ALA A 17 14.82 4.81 -13.69
CA ALA A 17 13.69 5.56 -13.16
C ALA A 17 14.16 6.62 -12.16
N HIS A 18 13.40 7.71 -12.07
CA HIS A 18 13.59 8.65 -10.97
C HIS A 18 12.99 8.04 -9.71
N ILE A 19 13.80 7.98 -8.65
CA ILE A 19 13.38 7.47 -7.35
C ILE A 19 13.34 8.61 -6.33
N THR A 20 12.59 8.40 -5.27
CA THR A 20 12.64 9.21 -4.05
C THR A 20 12.64 8.28 -2.85
N ASP A 21 13.42 8.64 -1.85
CA ASP A 21 13.45 7.94 -0.57
C ASP A 21 12.23 8.32 0.26
N VAL A 22 11.59 7.31 0.85
CA VAL A 22 10.50 7.49 1.80
C VAL A 22 10.68 6.52 2.96
N ALA A 23 10.22 6.93 4.14
CA ALA A 23 10.00 6.02 5.26
C ALA A 23 8.51 5.65 5.37
N GLY A 24 8.28 4.38 5.67
CA GLY A 24 6.98 3.81 5.96
C GLY A 24 7.02 2.89 7.17
N VAL A 25 5.84 2.41 7.54
CA VAL A 25 5.63 1.48 8.64
C VAL A 25 5.03 0.19 8.09
N ASN A 26 5.55 -0.95 8.54
CA ASN A 26 5.00 -2.24 8.19
C ASN A 26 3.85 -2.62 9.13
N SER A 27 2.91 -3.39 8.62
CA SER A 27 1.80 -3.96 9.38
C SER A 27 2.22 -4.96 10.45
N ILE A 28 3.40 -5.58 10.31
CA ILE A 28 3.85 -6.66 11.20
C ILE A 28 4.22 -6.14 12.60
N LEU A 29 3.76 -6.86 13.60
CA LEU A 29 3.97 -6.62 15.02
C LEU A 29 5.05 -7.58 15.58
N PRO A 30 5.62 -7.32 16.77
CA PRO A 30 6.67 -8.16 17.35
C PRO A 30 6.29 -9.63 17.58
N ASP A 31 5.00 -9.91 17.74
CA ASP A 31 4.44 -11.25 17.93
C ASP A 31 4.14 -11.98 16.60
N GLY A 32 4.49 -11.38 15.46
CA GLY A 32 4.21 -11.92 14.12
C GLY A 32 2.77 -11.72 13.64
N ASN A 33 1.90 -11.09 14.43
CA ASN A 33 0.59 -10.65 13.96
C ASN A 33 0.68 -9.34 13.19
N HIS A 34 -0.44 -8.89 12.65
CA HIS A 34 -0.52 -7.69 11.81
C HIS A 34 -1.58 -6.72 12.32
N ILE A 35 -1.35 -5.43 12.10
CA ILE A 35 -2.44 -4.45 12.00
C ILE A 35 -2.99 -4.39 10.57
N LEU A 36 -4.16 -3.81 10.42
CA LEU A 36 -4.78 -3.61 9.11
C LEU A 36 -4.37 -2.26 8.52
N MET A 37 -4.00 -2.30 7.25
CA MET A 37 -3.54 -1.17 6.45
C MET A 37 -4.18 -1.26 5.08
N TRP A 38 -4.68 -0.14 4.57
CA TRP A 38 -5.23 -0.06 3.21
C TRP A 38 -4.58 1.10 2.45
N ASP A 39 -4.40 0.91 1.15
CA ASP A 39 -4.01 1.95 0.21
C ASP A 39 -5.06 2.02 -0.91
N PHE A 40 -5.44 3.23 -1.29
CA PHE A 40 -6.45 3.53 -2.28
C PHE A 40 -5.89 4.57 -3.25
N ASP A 41 -5.79 4.19 -4.52
CA ASP A 41 -5.26 5.03 -5.60
C ASP A 41 -6.37 5.37 -6.60
N ASP A 42 -6.56 6.67 -6.86
CA ASP A 42 -7.56 7.20 -7.81
C ASP A 42 -9.01 6.84 -7.43
N VAL A 43 -9.32 6.88 -6.14
CA VAL A 43 -10.64 6.56 -5.59
C VAL A 43 -11.21 7.74 -4.81
N HIS A 44 -12.40 8.20 -5.20
CA HIS A 44 -13.09 9.28 -4.48
C HIS A 44 -13.36 8.91 -3.01
N ILE A 45 -13.12 9.86 -2.08
CA ILE A 45 -13.22 9.64 -0.63
C ILE A 45 -14.53 8.97 -0.17
N TYR A 46 -15.67 9.33 -0.77
CA TYR A 46 -16.95 8.73 -0.42
C TYR A 46 -16.97 7.20 -0.65
N LYS A 47 -16.35 6.72 -1.73
CA LYS A 47 -16.25 5.28 -2.02
C LYS A 47 -15.33 4.58 -1.01
N VAL A 48 -14.22 5.22 -0.65
CA VAL A 48 -13.29 4.72 0.39
C VAL A 48 -14.01 4.58 1.73
N ILE A 49 -14.74 5.61 2.17
CA ILE A 49 -15.51 5.59 3.42
C ILE A 49 -16.54 4.46 3.40
N MET A 50 -17.30 4.31 2.32
CA MET A 50 -18.33 3.27 2.22
C MET A 50 -17.74 1.87 2.23
N ALA A 51 -16.63 1.63 1.51
CA ALA A 51 -15.93 0.36 1.49
C ALA A 51 -15.35 -0.02 2.86
N LEU A 52 -14.72 0.95 3.54
CA LEU A 52 -14.16 0.74 4.87
C LEU A 52 -15.25 0.57 5.93
N ARG A 53 -16.37 1.31 5.87
CA ARG A 53 -17.51 1.10 6.78
C ARG A 53 -18.12 -0.29 6.62
N HIS A 54 -18.30 -0.74 5.38
CA HIS A 54 -18.78 -2.09 5.12
C HIS A 54 -17.84 -3.13 5.72
N THR A 55 -16.53 -3.01 5.45
CA THR A 55 -15.50 -3.89 6.03
C THR A 55 -15.49 -3.84 7.56
N GLN A 56 -15.52 -2.64 8.15
CA GLN A 56 -15.53 -2.42 9.60
C GLN A 56 -16.70 -3.13 10.28
N LYS A 57 -17.90 -3.06 9.68
CA LYS A 57 -19.08 -3.74 10.18
C LYS A 57 -18.97 -5.26 10.04
N THR A 58 -18.49 -5.75 8.90
CA THR A 58 -18.39 -7.19 8.60
C THR A 58 -17.44 -7.93 9.54
N TYR A 59 -16.34 -7.28 9.95
CA TYR A 59 -15.29 -7.90 10.79
C TYR A 59 -15.19 -7.31 12.21
N GLU A 60 -16.18 -6.52 12.62
CA GLU A 60 -16.24 -5.89 13.94
C GLU A 60 -14.93 -5.17 14.28
N LEU A 61 -14.47 -4.33 13.34
CA LEU A 61 -13.19 -3.64 13.46
C LEU A 61 -13.34 -2.41 14.35
N PRO A 62 -12.29 -2.02 15.11
CA PRO A 62 -12.27 -0.78 15.85
C PRO A 62 -12.21 0.43 14.92
N GLU A 63 -11.93 1.60 15.48
CA GLU A 63 -11.84 2.83 14.68
C GLU A 63 -10.85 2.70 13.52
N ILE A 64 -11.20 3.31 12.39
CA ILE A 64 -10.36 3.35 11.19
C ILE A 64 -9.99 4.80 10.89
N HIS A 65 -8.69 5.09 10.90
CA HIS A 65 -8.15 6.40 10.58
C HIS A 65 -7.88 6.48 9.09
N ILE A 66 -8.47 7.46 8.40
CA ILE A 66 -8.26 7.69 6.97
C ILE A 66 -7.41 8.95 6.79
N LEU A 67 -6.35 8.84 6.00
CA LEU A 67 -5.45 9.94 5.68
C LEU A 67 -5.36 10.11 4.16
N ASN A 68 -5.35 11.36 3.69
CA ASN A 68 -5.01 11.68 2.30
C ASN A 68 -3.49 11.78 2.15
N THR A 69 -2.91 11.17 1.10
CA THR A 69 -1.45 11.13 0.90
C THR A 69 -0.86 12.40 0.26
N GLY A 70 -1.64 13.49 0.23
CA GLY A 70 -1.32 14.79 -0.35
C GLY A 70 -1.57 14.88 -1.86
N LYS A 71 -2.18 13.85 -2.47
CA LYS A 71 -2.67 13.87 -3.86
C LYS A 71 -4.18 13.64 -3.84
N LYS A 72 -4.91 14.34 -4.71
CA LYS A 72 -6.36 14.21 -4.85
C LYS A 72 -6.72 12.76 -5.16
N ASP A 73 -7.72 12.21 -4.47
CA ASP A 73 -8.20 10.84 -4.67
C ASP A 73 -7.18 9.73 -4.33
N HIS A 74 -6.18 10.03 -3.49
CA HIS A 74 -5.25 9.04 -2.94
C HIS A 74 -5.32 9.00 -1.41
N TYR A 75 -5.65 7.84 -0.85
CA TYR A 75 -5.91 7.68 0.58
C TYR A 75 -5.24 6.44 1.13
N ILE A 76 -4.78 6.54 2.37
CA ILE A 76 -4.34 5.40 3.17
C ILE A 76 -5.20 5.29 4.41
N ALA A 77 -5.36 4.08 4.93
CA ALA A 77 -6.10 3.88 6.17
C ALA A 77 -5.38 2.94 7.12
N TYR A 78 -5.56 3.18 8.42
CA TYR A 78 -5.03 2.36 9.51
C TYR A 78 -6.17 1.91 10.42
N CYS A 79 -6.14 0.64 10.81
CA CYS A 79 -6.99 0.11 11.86
C CYS A 79 -6.14 -0.73 12.80
N PHE A 80 -6.11 -0.32 14.06
CA PHE A 80 -5.23 -0.87 15.10
C PHE A 80 -5.86 -2.10 15.76
N LYS A 81 -6.17 -3.11 14.93
CA LYS A 81 -6.62 -4.44 15.35
C LYS A 81 -5.53 -5.47 15.05
N ARG A 82 -5.13 -6.24 16.05
CA ARG A 82 -4.20 -7.36 15.92
C ARG A 82 -4.92 -8.53 15.28
N VAL A 83 -4.42 -8.95 14.13
CA VAL A 83 -4.98 -10.08 13.38
C VAL A 83 -3.87 -10.99 12.87
N SER A 84 -4.18 -12.28 12.73
CA SER A 84 -3.27 -13.22 12.05
C SER A 84 -3.06 -12.79 10.59
N TRP A 85 -1.92 -13.16 10.00
CA TRP A 85 -1.64 -12.84 8.59
C TRP A 85 -2.72 -13.34 7.63
N ARG A 86 -3.30 -14.52 7.90
CA ARG A 86 -4.39 -15.08 7.11
C ARG A 86 -5.61 -14.16 7.11
N LEU A 87 -6.06 -13.75 8.29
CA LEU A 87 -7.22 -12.88 8.45
C LEU A 87 -6.93 -11.46 7.93
N CYS A 88 -5.70 -10.96 8.11
CA CYS A 88 -5.26 -9.69 7.52
C CYS A 88 -5.49 -9.68 6.01
N LYS A 89 -4.96 -10.67 5.28
CA LYS A 89 -5.14 -10.78 3.82
C LYS A 89 -6.61 -10.88 3.41
N GLU A 90 -7.40 -11.68 4.13
CA GLU A 90 -8.84 -11.84 3.87
C GLU A 90 -9.58 -10.51 3.97
N ILE A 91 -9.35 -9.76 5.05
CA ILE A 91 -9.96 -8.45 5.26
C ILE A 91 -9.53 -7.46 4.18
N ILE A 92 -8.24 -7.35 3.88
CA ILE A 92 -7.77 -6.41 2.85
C ILE A 92 -8.31 -6.80 1.46
N ALA A 93 -8.34 -8.09 1.12
CA ALA A 93 -8.82 -8.57 -0.17
C ALA A 93 -10.33 -8.35 -0.39
N CYS A 94 -11.12 -8.40 0.68
CA CYS A 94 -12.57 -8.19 0.60
C CYS A 94 -12.97 -6.71 0.60
N THR A 95 -12.08 -5.80 0.99
CA THR A 95 -12.35 -4.36 0.96
C THR A 95 -12.34 -3.86 -0.49
N ALA A 96 -13.47 -3.34 -0.95
CA ALA A 96 -13.58 -2.78 -2.30
C ALA A 96 -12.61 -1.61 -2.52
N TYR A 97 -12.11 -1.49 -3.75
CA TYR A 97 -11.25 -0.41 -4.25
C TYR A 97 -9.83 -0.32 -3.69
N VAL A 98 -9.38 -1.31 -2.90
CA VAL A 98 -7.97 -1.38 -2.49
C VAL A 98 -7.07 -1.43 -3.72
N ASP A 99 -5.96 -0.68 -3.70
CA ASP A 99 -4.97 -0.74 -4.77
C ASP A 99 -4.43 -2.18 -4.92
N GLU A 100 -4.60 -2.74 -6.11
CA GLU A 100 -4.16 -4.09 -6.44
C GLU A 100 -2.65 -4.25 -6.31
N GLN A 101 -1.87 -3.21 -6.60
CA GLN A 101 -0.41 -3.29 -6.46
C GLN A 101 -0.01 -3.32 -5.00
N PHE A 102 -0.58 -2.44 -4.17
CA PHE A 102 -0.45 -2.50 -2.72
C PHE A 102 -0.77 -3.90 -2.19
N PHE A 103 -1.93 -4.46 -2.56
CA PHE A 103 -2.32 -5.80 -2.11
C PHE A 103 -1.33 -6.87 -2.56
N LYS A 104 -1.02 -6.91 -3.86
CA LYS A 104 -0.09 -7.89 -4.46
C LYS A 104 1.29 -7.86 -3.80
N TYR A 105 1.90 -6.68 -3.67
CA TYR A 105 3.23 -6.57 -3.08
C TYR A 105 3.21 -6.83 -1.58
N GLY A 106 2.13 -6.44 -0.89
CA GLY A 106 1.96 -6.76 0.52
C GLY A 106 1.88 -8.26 0.77
N VAL A 107 1.11 -8.99 -0.06
CA VAL A 107 1.04 -10.45 -0.01
C VAL A 107 2.40 -11.08 -0.30
N TYR A 108 3.07 -10.67 -1.37
CA TYR A 108 4.38 -11.20 -1.77
C TYR A 108 5.47 -10.99 -0.71
N ARG A 109 5.42 -9.87 0.03
CA ARG A 109 6.39 -9.53 1.07
C ARG A 109 5.99 -10.01 2.46
N GLU A 110 4.85 -10.69 2.57
CA GLU A 110 4.25 -11.15 3.82
C GLU A 110 4.02 -10.03 4.86
N LYS A 111 3.80 -8.80 4.37
CA LYS A 111 3.45 -7.62 5.18
C LYS A 111 3.01 -6.48 4.28
N PHE A 112 2.00 -5.74 4.72
CA PHE A 112 1.66 -4.43 4.15
C PHE A 112 2.58 -3.33 4.69
N THR A 113 2.86 -2.31 3.87
CA THR A 113 3.68 -1.16 4.24
C THR A 113 3.02 0.12 3.75
N LEU A 114 2.81 1.08 4.65
CA LEU A 114 2.28 2.40 4.29
C LEU A 114 3.30 3.49 4.55
N ARG A 115 3.35 4.49 3.67
CA ARG A 115 4.24 5.64 3.80
C ARG A 115 3.79 6.55 4.94
N VAL A 116 4.75 7.01 5.74
CA VAL A 116 4.51 7.98 6.83
C VAL A 116 5.15 9.34 6.53
N THR A 117 6.26 9.34 5.81
CA THR A 117 7.00 10.57 5.46
C THR A 117 6.48 11.26 4.20
N ALA A 118 6.95 12.49 3.96
CA ALA A 118 6.66 13.23 2.75
C ALA A 118 7.19 12.50 1.51
N LYS A 119 6.38 12.41 0.46
CA LYS A 119 6.84 12.08 -0.89
C LYS A 119 6.78 13.34 -1.73
N GLU A 120 7.91 13.85 -2.17
CA GLU A 120 7.99 15.07 -3.00
C GLU A 120 7.21 16.26 -2.37
N GLY A 121 7.40 16.47 -1.05
CA GLY A 121 6.73 17.53 -0.28
C GLY A 121 5.30 17.21 0.19
N ARG A 122 4.73 16.06 -0.20
CA ARG A 122 3.37 15.64 0.16
C ARG A 122 3.35 14.72 1.38
N THR A 123 2.93 15.25 2.53
CA THR A 123 2.76 14.48 3.77
C THR A 123 1.33 13.94 3.89
N PRO A 124 1.16 12.72 4.44
CA PRO A 124 -0.17 12.22 4.81
C PRO A 124 -0.87 13.16 5.81
N LYS A 125 -2.14 13.47 5.56
CA LYS A 125 -2.97 14.30 6.45
C LYS A 125 -4.24 13.55 6.81
N ALA A 126 -4.60 13.52 8.10
CA ALA A 126 -5.87 12.96 8.54
C ALA A 126 -7.03 13.69 7.86
N VAL A 127 -8.00 12.92 7.35
CA VAL A 127 -9.19 13.45 6.68
C VAL A 127 -10.49 12.97 7.30
N GLU A 128 -10.53 11.73 7.81
CA GLU A 128 -11.75 11.14 8.37
C GLU A 128 -11.42 10.08 9.42
N LEU A 129 -12.32 9.92 10.41
CA LEU A 129 -12.24 8.88 11.42
C LEU A 129 -13.55 8.08 11.44
N LEU A 130 -13.47 6.81 11.07
CA LEU A 130 -14.62 5.92 11.14
C LEU A 130 -14.74 5.35 12.55
N LYS A 131 -15.61 5.95 13.37
CA LYS A 131 -15.88 5.51 14.74
C LYS A 131 -16.45 4.09 14.79
N SER A 132 -16.15 3.38 15.86
CA SER A 132 -16.60 2.02 16.13
C SER A 132 -16.88 1.83 17.62
N PRO A 133 -17.84 0.97 18.01
CA PRO A 133 -17.99 0.55 19.41
C PRO A 133 -16.92 -0.48 19.84
N PHE A 134 -16.13 -1.02 18.90
CA PHE A 134 -15.09 -2.00 19.19
C PHE A 134 -13.77 -1.28 19.53
N GLU A 135 -13.10 -1.78 20.56
CA GLU A 135 -11.83 -1.21 21.04
C GLU A 135 -10.63 -1.67 20.21
N ALA A 136 -9.64 -0.80 20.06
CA ALA A 136 -8.35 -1.15 19.47
C ALA A 136 -7.50 -1.94 20.48
N ASP A 137 -6.74 -2.91 20.01
CA ASP A 137 -5.87 -3.78 20.83
C ASP A 137 -4.37 -3.60 20.52
N VAL A 138 -4.05 -2.58 19.70
CA VAL A 138 -2.69 -2.15 19.39
C VAL A 138 -2.57 -0.65 19.61
N GLU A 139 -1.65 -0.23 20.48
CA GLU A 139 -1.28 1.17 20.57
C GLU A 139 -0.33 1.56 19.42
N LEU A 140 -0.33 2.83 19.03
CA LEU A 140 0.62 3.40 18.06
C LEU A 140 2.09 3.09 18.40
N LYS A 141 2.44 3.08 19.70
CA LYS A 141 3.80 2.72 20.17
C LYS A 141 4.18 1.27 19.88
N GLY A 142 3.20 0.40 19.67
CA GLY A 142 3.38 -0.99 19.28
C GLY A 142 3.87 -1.19 17.84
N LEU A 143 3.91 -0.12 17.03
CA LEU A 143 4.47 -0.14 15.69
C LEU A 143 5.99 -0.01 15.74
N PHE A 144 6.68 -1.16 15.73
CA PHE A 144 8.14 -1.21 15.80
C PHE A 144 8.84 -1.39 14.44
N SER A 145 8.08 -1.73 13.39
CA SER A 145 8.65 -2.10 12.10
C SER A 145 8.66 -0.92 11.12
N TRP A 146 9.66 -0.05 11.25
CA TRP A 146 9.88 1.09 10.36
C TRP A 146 10.87 0.74 9.25
N VAL A 147 10.60 1.17 8.03
CA VAL A 147 11.44 0.87 6.86
C VAL A 147 11.65 2.11 6.02
N LYS A 148 12.90 2.34 5.61
CA LYS A 148 13.23 3.25 4.51
C LYS A 148 13.21 2.45 3.21
N TYR A 149 12.54 2.98 2.19
CA TYR A 149 12.46 2.34 0.89
C TYR A 149 12.37 3.38 -0.23
N GLU A 150 12.75 2.95 -1.42
CA GLU A 150 12.70 3.75 -2.63
C GLU A 150 11.34 3.55 -3.31
N THR A 151 10.76 4.64 -3.80
CA THR A 151 9.57 4.61 -4.66
C THR A 151 9.80 5.46 -5.91
N LEU A 152 9.07 5.17 -6.98
CA LEU A 152 9.06 6.01 -8.17
C LEU A 152 8.63 7.43 -7.82
N ALA A 153 9.39 8.42 -8.28
CA ALA A 153 9.03 9.83 -8.21
C ALA A 153 7.88 10.13 -9.19
N ASP A 154 7.04 11.13 -8.90
CA ASP A 154 5.93 11.51 -9.76
C ASP A 154 6.41 11.98 -11.16
N LYS A 155 7.64 12.49 -11.24
CA LYS A 155 8.29 12.88 -12.50
C LYS A 155 8.82 11.71 -13.33
N THR A 156 8.69 10.46 -12.87
CA THR A 156 9.21 9.31 -13.60
C THR A 156 8.49 9.15 -14.95
N PRO A 157 9.22 9.17 -16.09
CA PRO A 157 8.59 8.98 -17.39
C PRO A 157 7.87 7.63 -17.47
N ILE A 158 6.62 7.64 -17.95
CA ILE A 158 5.86 6.42 -18.25
C ILE A 158 6.54 5.72 -19.43
N GLY A 159 7.46 4.80 -19.12
CA GLY A 159 8.30 4.16 -20.13
C GLY A 159 7.74 2.83 -20.58
N LYS A 160 7.14 2.78 -21.78
CA LYS A 160 7.17 1.57 -22.61
C LYS A 160 7.82 1.91 -23.94
N ILE A 161 9.05 1.43 -24.13
CA ILE A 161 9.66 1.28 -25.45
C ILE A 161 10.00 -0.21 -25.55
N GLU A 162 9.19 -0.98 -26.29
CA GLU A 162 9.53 -2.36 -26.63
C GLU A 162 10.35 -2.36 -27.92
N LEU A 163 11.67 -2.56 -27.80
CA LEU A 163 12.51 -2.91 -28.95
C LEU A 163 12.42 -4.42 -29.16
N ARG A 164 11.60 -4.86 -30.13
CA ARG A 164 11.65 -6.24 -30.62
C ARG A 164 12.77 -6.37 -31.63
N VAL A 165 13.95 -6.82 -31.20
CA VAL A 165 14.99 -7.26 -32.14
C VAL A 165 14.61 -8.66 -32.63
N HIS A 166 14.07 -8.76 -33.86
CA HIS A 166 13.98 -10.04 -34.55
C HIS A 166 15.39 -10.41 -35.01
N LEU A 167 16.02 -11.32 -34.29
CA LEU A 167 17.19 -12.03 -34.81
C LEU A 167 16.66 -12.99 -35.87
N ARG A 168 16.92 -12.68 -37.14
CA ARG A 168 16.68 -13.62 -38.25
C ARG A 168 17.65 -14.78 -38.07
N GLU A 169 17.11 -15.99 -38.10
CA GLU A 169 17.85 -17.25 -38.23
C GLU A 169 18.56 -17.34 -39.58
#